data_AF-A0A6A5GHX8-F1
#
_entry.id   AF-A0A6A5GHX8-F1
#
_cell.length_a   1.000
_cell.length_b   1.000
_cell.length_c   1.000
_cell.angle_alpha   90.00
_cell.angle_beta   90.00
_cell.angle_gamma   90.00
#
_symmetry.space_group_name_H-M   'P 1'
#
loop_
_entity.id
_entity.type
_entity.pdbx_description
1 polymer ?
#
loop_
_entity_poly.entity_id
_entity_poly.type
_entity_poly.pdbx_seq_one_letter_code
_entity_poly.pdbx_strand_id
1 'polypeptide(L)'
;MASELSLLQMPDVALNEIVKKCDYISIQTLRKVCRDLRNFIEHLKPDYQFTNVSIELDPYSLELTFNDSDDEEKEITIRYRHDGSHCYVSLVKPSGKNSEHLLNTNYIDCFCRDFAIAMSSQKSIIQQFTLSLPVDFYMKSSAGDLLKKLKAGNLLLKVRSVVLLTKWTSMIVRFLQILDPNYLETIKIGRNDYWTMKEITEICQLEHFKKAKELEILQSFFLNCPVENFSHFEKLTVWYMIVTADILRSLKQVCPDV
;
A
#
# COMPACT_ATOMS: atom_id res chain seq x y z
N MET A 1 -8.78 -5.75 51.75
CA MET A 1 -9.24 -5.87 50.35
C MET A 1 -8.01 -6.07 49.50
N ALA A 2 -7.89 -7.20 48.79
CA ALA A 2 -6.79 -7.38 47.85
C ALA A 2 -6.98 -6.35 46.72
N SER A 3 -5.96 -5.53 46.46
CA SER A 3 -5.90 -4.69 45.27
C SER A 3 -6.10 -5.60 44.06
N GLU A 4 -7.13 -5.37 43.24
CA GLU A 4 -7.23 -6.04 41.95
C GLU A 4 -5.95 -5.74 41.17
N LEU A 5 -5.30 -6.80 40.70
CA LEU A 5 -4.10 -6.70 39.88
C LEU A 5 -4.49 -6.11 38.53
N SER A 6 -3.95 -4.93 38.23
CA SER A 6 -4.13 -4.27 36.94
C SER A 6 -2.96 -4.56 36.01
N LEU A 7 -3.23 -4.63 34.71
CA LEU A 7 -2.19 -4.72 33.69
C LEU A 7 -1.18 -3.57 33.82
N LEU A 8 -1.63 -2.37 34.21
CA LEU A 8 -0.78 -1.19 34.41
C LEU A 8 0.17 -1.29 35.62
N GLN A 9 -0.06 -2.25 36.52
CA GLN A 9 0.84 -2.51 37.65
C GLN A 9 1.96 -3.49 37.31
N MET A 10 1.92 -4.11 36.12
CA MET A 10 2.99 -4.98 35.66
C MET A 10 4.23 -4.15 35.27
N PRO A 11 5.45 -4.65 35.53
CA PRO A 11 6.66 -3.99 35.04
C PRO A 11 6.65 -3.86 33.52
N ASP A 12 7.23 -2.77 33.00
CA ASP A 12 7.31 -2.48 31.56
C ASP A 12 7.88 -3.65 30.74
N VAL A 13 8.82 -4.41 31.30
CA VAL A 13 9.40 -5.60 30.66
C VAL A 13 8.32 -6.66 30.39
N ALA A 14 7.41 -6.90 31.34
CA ALA A 14 6.33 -7.85 31.17
C ALA A 14 5.29 -7.34 30.16
N LEU A 15 4.94 -6.05 30.23
CA LEU A 15 4.04 -5.41 29.25
C LEU A 15 4.58 -5.48 27.83
N ASN A 16 5.88 -5.28 27.65
CA ASN A 16 6.55 -5.40 26.36
C ASN A 16 6.42 -6.81 25.79
N GLU A 17 6.70 -7.84 26.60
CA GLU A 17 6.58 -9.23 26.17
C GLU A 17 5.13 -9.63 25.85
N ILE A 18 4.14 -9.04 26.53
CA ILE A 18 2.72 -9.21 26.19
C ILE A 18 2.45 -8.58 24.82
N VAL A 19 2.81 -7.31 24.63
CA VAL A 19 2.54 -6.59 23.36
C VAL A 19 3.22 -7.26 22.17
N LYS A 20 4.43 -7.80 22.33
CA LYS A 20 5.14 -8.57 21.28
C LYS A 20 4.42 -9.86 20.87
N LYS A 21 3.59 -10.42 21.74
CA LYS A 21 2.81 -11.64 21.48
C LYS A 21 1.38 -11.34 20.99
N CYS A 22 0.96 -10.08 21.03
CA CYS A 22 -0.34 -9.66 20.54
C CYS A 22 -0.33 -9.53 19.01
N ASP A 23 -1.43 -9.92 18.39
CA ASP A 23 -1.69 -9.59 16.99
C ASP A 23 -2.05 -8.09 16.83
N TYR A 24 -2.12 -7.64 15.58
CA TYR A 24 -2.45 -6.24 15.29
C TYR A 24 -3.77 -5.80 15.93
N ILE A 25 -4.81 -6.64 15.88
CA ILE A 25 -6.15 -6.32 16.42
C ILE A 25 -6.11 -6.17 17.94
N SER A 26 -5.42 -7.06 18.65
CA SER A 26 -5.26 -6.98 20.10
C SER A 26 -4.47 -5.74 20.49
N ILE A 27 -3.43 -5.39 19.72
CA ILE A 27 -2.66 -4.15 19.94
C ILE A 27 -3.56 -2.92 19.76
N GLN A 28 -4.36 -2.85 18.69
CA GLN A 28 -5.29 -1.74 18.50
C GLN A 28 -6.34 -1.67 19.61
N THR A 29 -6.82 -2.82 20.09
CA THR A 29 -7.74 -2.90 21.23
C THR A 29 -7.09 -2.32 22.48
N LEU A 30 -5.86 -2.74 22.83
CA LEU A 30 -5.12 -2.25 23.98
C LEU A 30 -4.90 -0.72 23.94
N ARG A 31 -4.59 -0.16 22.77
CA ARG A 31 -4.47 1.30 22.56
C ARG A 31 -5.78 2.05 22.81
N LYS A 32 -6.94 1.40 22.64
CA LYS A 32 -8.25 2.01 22.87
C LYS A 32 -8.71 1.91 24.33
N VAL A 33 -8.14 1.02 25.15
CA VAL A 33 -8.53 0.83 26.56
C VAL A 33 -8.24 2.06 27.43
N CYS A 34 -7.00 2.55 27.44
CA CYS A 34 -6.62 3.74 28.22
C CYS A 34 -5.44 4.51 27.59
N ARG A 35 -5.22 5.74 28.09
CA ARG A 35 -4.14 6.63 27.60
C ARG A 35 -2.75 6.07 27.90
N ASP A 36 -2.56 5.43 29.05
CA ASP A 36 -1.25 4.92 29.45
C ASP A 36 -0.80 3.75 28.57
N LEU A 37 -1.68 2.79 28.30
CA LEU A 37 -1.40 1.69 27.35
C LEU A 37 -1.15 2.22 25.94
N ARG A 38 -1.92 3.22 25.49
CA ARG A 38 -1.70 3.86 24.19
C ARG A 38 -0.31 4.47 24.11
N ASN A 39 0.06 5.28 25.11
CA ASN A 39 1.36 5.91 25.16
C ASN A 39 2.46 4.84 25.21
N PHE A 40 2.33 3.82 26.06
CA PHE A 40 3.29 2.72 26.14
C PHE A 40 3.53 2.05 24.78
N ILE A 41 2.45 1.69 24.07
CA ILE A 41 2.54 1.06 22.75
C ILE A 41 3.14 2.00 21.71
N GLU A 42 2.79 3.29 21.74
CA GLU A 42 3.34 4.31 20.83
C GLU A 42 4.85 4.56 21.04
N HIS A 43 5.34 4.42 22.28
CA HIS A 43 6.78 4.46 22.57
C HIS A 43 7.48 3.15 22.18
N LEU A 44 6.83 2.01 22.46
CA LEU A 44 7.39 0.68 22.17
C LEU A 44 7.55 0.44 20.66
N LYS A 45 6.57 0.89 19.85
CA LYS A 45 6.47 0.66 18.40
C LYS A 45 6.69 -0.83 18.06
N PRO A 46 5.74 -1.71 18.40
CA PRO A 46 5.85 -3.13 18.07
C PRO A 46 5.98 -3.33 16.57
N ASP A 47 6.77 -4.32 16.13
CA ASP A 47 6.83 -4.64 14.70
C ASP A 47 5.64 -5.51 14.31
N TYR A 48 4.74 -4.99 13.46
CA TYR A 48 3.56 -5.74 13.03
C TYR A 48 3.86 -6.84 12.02
N GLN A 49 5.05 -6.79 11.39
CA GLN A 49 5.54 -7.82 10.48
C GLN A 49 4.58 -8.13 9.31
N PHE A 50 3.84 -7.12 8.83
CA PHE A 50 2.96 -7.30 7.68
C PHE A 50 3.77 -7.70 6.44
N THR A 51 3.41 -8.82 5.82
CA THR A 51 4.05 -9.28 4.58
C THR A 51 3.37 -8.70 3.35
N ASN A 52 2.04 -8.52 3.44
CA ASN A 52 1.20 -8.02 2.35
C ASN A 52 0.39 -6.83 2.87
N VAL A 53 0.34 -5.76 2.09
CA VAL A 53 -0.49 -4.59 2.38
C VAL A 53 -1.25 -4.21 1.12
N SER A 54 -2.56 -4.05 1.21
CA SER A 54 -3.40 -3.60 0.10
C SER A 54 -4.21 -2.38 0.49
N ILE A 55 -4.30 -1.41 -0.43
CA ILE A 55 -5.21 -0.28 -0.34
C ILE A 55 -6.15 -0.36 -1.54
N GLU A 56 -7.46 -0.45 -1.29
CA GLU A 56 -8.48 -0.41 -2.32
C GLU A 56 -9.43 0.76 -2.12
N LEU A 57 -9.48 1.66 -3.10
CA LEU A 57 -10.40 2.78 -3.09
C LEU A 57 -11.59 2.50 -4.02
N ASP A 58 -12.78 2.45 -3.43
CA ASP A 58 -14.07 2.24 -4.09
C ASP A 58 -14.98 3.46 -3.98
N PRO A 59 -16.04 3.59 -4.81
CA PRO A 59 -16.97 4.71 -4.79
C PRO A 59 -17.50 5.08 -3.41
N TYR A 60 -17.68 4.09 -2.54
CA TYR A 60 -18.29 4.27 -1.23
C TYR A 60 -17.37 3.95 -0.05
N SER A 61 -16.18 3.41 -0.29
CA SER A 61 -15.29 2.95 0.78
C SER A 61 -13.82 2.98 0.39
N LEU A 62 -12.98 2.97 1.42
CA LEU A 62 -11.56 2.71 1.31
C LEU A 62 -11.25 1.50 2.19
N GLU A 63 -10.58 0.50 1.65
CA GLU A 63 -10.21 -0.72 2.36
C GLU A 63 -8.69 -0.79 2.56
N LEU A 64 -8.29 -1.19 3.76
CA LEU A 64 -6.92 -1.49 4.13
C LEU A 64 -6.84 -2.95 4.51
N THR A 65 -6.10 -3.73 3.74
CA THR A 65 -5.92 -5.16 4.00
C THR A 65 -4.47 -5.44 4.37
N PHE A 66 -4.28 -6.24 5.42
CA PHE A 66 -2.99 -6.76 5.86
C PHE A 66 -2.94 -8.27 5.74
N ASN A 67 -1.78 -8.80 5.34
CA ASN A 67 -1.52 -10.23 5.20
C ASN A 67 -2.53 -10.95 4.30
N ASP A 68 -2.99 -10.26 3.24
CA ASP A 68 -3.73 -10.84 2.12
C ASP A 68 -2.99 -12.08 1.62
N SER A 69 -3.60 -13.25 1.86
CA SER A 69 -3.03 -14.57 1.59
C SER A 69 -4.16 -15.58 1.41
N ASP A 70 -3.85 -16.74 0.84
CA ASP A 70 -4.83 -17.84 0.70
C ASP A 70 -5.38 -18.35 2.05
N ASP A 71 -4.73 -17.99 3.16
CA ASP A 71 -5.19 -18.27 4.51
C ASP A 71 -6.04 -17.10 5.04
N GLU A 72 -7.34 -17.15 4.76
CA GLU A 72 -8.33 -16.15 5.18
C GLU A 72 -8.33 -15.87 6.70
N GLU A 73 -7.81 -16.78 7.53
CA GLU A 73 -7.78 -16.61 8.99
C GLU A 73 -6.76 -15.56 9.45
N LYS A 74 -5.73 -15.27 8.63
CA LYS A 74 -4.69 -14.28 8.95
C LYS A 74 -4.92 -12.91 8.32
N GLU A 75 -5.84 -12.83 7.37
CA GLU A 75 -6.18 -11.58 6.69
C GLU A 75 -6.90 -10.62 7.65
N ILE A 76 -6.46 -9.36 7.65
CA ILE A 76 -7.12 -8.29 8.38
C ILE A 76 -7.53 -7.22 7.39
N THR A 77 -8.82 -7.12 7.10
CA THR A 77 -9.37 -6.07 6.24
C THR A 77 -10.15 -5.05 7.05
N ILE A 78 -9.77 -3.77 6.96
CA ILE A 78 -10.45 -2.65 7.61
C ILE A 78 -11.11 -1.79 6.54
N ARG A 79 -12.42 -1.61 6.67
CA ARG A 79 -13.23 -0.83 5.73
C ARG A 79 -13.60 0.53 6.33
N TYR A 80 -13.30 1.59 5.60
CA TYR A 80 -13.65 2.99 5.88
C TYR A 80 -14.72 3.44 4.89
N ARG A 81 -15.99 3.36 5.30
CA ARG A 81 -17.13 3.72 4.45
C ARG A 81 -17.52 5.17 4.67
N HIS A 82 -17.83 5.88 3.58
CA HIS A 82 -18.43 7.21 3.66
C HIS A 82 -19.96 7.13 3.52
N ASP A 83 -20.66 7.97 4.26
CA ASP A 83 -22.11 8.19 4.12
C ASP A 83 -22.38 9.66 4.50
N GLY A 84 -22.52 10.49 3.45
CA GLY A 84 -22.50 11.95 3.59
C GLY A 84 -21.18 12.45 4.21
N SER A 85 -21.29 13.17 5.34
CA SER A 85 -20.14 13.68 6.12
C SER A 85 -19.62 12.70 7.18
N HIS A 86 -20.17 11.49 7.25
CA HIS A 86 -19.83 10.50 8.27
C HIS A 86 -18.87 9.44 7.75
N CYS A 87 -18.07 8.87 8.66
CA CYS A 87 -17.19 7.75 8.38
C CYS A 87 -17.55 6.57 9.28
N TYR A 88 -17.68 5.39 8.68
CA TYR A 88 -17.93 4.15 9.40
C TYR A 88 -16.70 3.28 9.24
N VAL A 89 -16.14 2.83 10.36
CA VAL A 89 -14.94 1.99 10.37
C VAL A 89 -15.32 0.61 10.87
N SER A 90 -15.06 -0.41 10.08
CA SER A 90 -15.39 -1.79 10.44
C SER A 90 -14.26 -2.73 10.06
N LEU A 91 -13.99 -3.70 10.93
CA LEU A 91 -13.23 -4.87 10.54
C LEU A 91 -14.13 -5.78 9.68
N VAL A 92 -13.68 -6.11 8.48
CA VAL A 92 -14.34 -7.05 7.58
C VAL A 92 -14.07 -8.45 8.14
N LYS A 93 -15.14 -9.13 8.55
CA LYS A 93 -15.10 -10.53 9.00
C LYS A 93 -16.01 -11.36 8.11
N PRO A 94 -15.69 -12.64 7.87
CA PRO A 94 -16.58 -13.57 7.14
C PRO A 94 -18.01 -13.62 7.72
N SER A 95 -18.14 -13.45 9.05
CA SER A 95 -19.40 -13.60 9.80
C SER A 95 -20.13 -12.29 10.14
N GLY A 96 -19.68 -11.15 9.61
CA GLY A 96 -20.47 -9.91 9.56
C GLY A 96 -21.09 -9.45 10.88
N LYS A 97 -20.32 -8.74 11.71
CA LYS A 97 -20.76 -7.57 12.51
C LYS A 97 -19.65 -7.13 13.44
N ASN A 98 -19.25 -5.88 13.28
CA ASN A 98 -18.80 -4.92 14.30
C ASN A 98 -18.33 -3.68 13.52
N SER A 99 -19.26 -2.79 13.19
CA SER A 99 -18.94 -1.46 12.67
C SER A 99 -18.93 -0.47 13.83
N GLU A 100 -17.82 0.22 14.02
CA GLU A 100 -17.77 1.40 14.87
C GLU A 100 -18.18 2.63 14.04
N HIS A 101 -19.15 3.39 14.56
CA HIS A 101 -19.59 4.64 13.96
C HIS A 101 -18.69 5.78 14.42
N LEU A 102 -18.04 6.49 13.49
CA LEU A 102 -17.30 7.71 13.80
C LEU A 102 -18.04 8.92 13.19
N LEU A 103 -18.66 9.71 14.05
CA LEU A 103 -19.39 10.91 13.61
C LEU A 103 -18.42 11.99 13.11
N ASN A 104 -18.77 12.66 12.02
CA ASN A 104 -18.14 13.90 11.52
C ASN A 104 -16.64 13.82 11.18
N THR A 105 -16.16 12.71 10.63
CA THR A 105 -14.78 12.64 10.11
C THR A 105 -14.78 12.14 8.68
N ASN A 106 -13.97 12.75 7.82
CA ASN A 106 -13.78 12.28 6.45
C ASN A 106 -13.10 10.88 6.47
N TYR A 107 -13.61 9.95 5.66
CA TYR A 107 -13.13 8.56 5.65
C TYR A 107 -11.67 8.42 5.21
N ILE A 108 -11.19 9.26 4.28
CA ILE A 108 -9.79 9.31 3.85
C ILE A 108 -8.91 9.81 4.99
N ASP A 109 -9.36 10.79 5.77
CA ASP A 109 -8.64 11.27 6.97
C ASP A 109 -8.54 10.19 8.04
N CYS A 110 -9.63 9.46 8.30
CA CYS A 110 -9.62 8.32 9.19
C CYS A 110 -8.61 7.27 8.74
N PHE A 111 -8.68 6.87 7.48
CA PHE A 111 -7.76 5.91 6.89
C PHE A 111 -6.31 6.39 7.00
N CYS A 112 -6.00 7.63 6.59
CA CYS A 112 -4.61 8.10 6.52
C CYS A 112 -3.96 8.13 7.91
N ARG A 113 -4.73 8.51 8.94
CA ARG A 113 -4.26 8.49 10.32
C ARG A 113 -3.96 7.07 10.79
N ASP A 114 -4.89 6.15 10.56
CA ASP A 114 -4.74 4.76 11.02
C ASP A 114 -3.61 4.05 10.24
N PHE A 115 -3.52 4.27 8.93
CA PHE A 115 -2.45 3.79 8.07
C PHE A 115 -1.08 4.32 8.51
N ALA A 116 -0.96 5.63 8.81
CA ALA A 116 0.28 6.20 9.30
C ALA A 116 0.71 5.56 10.63
N ILE A 117 -0.23 5.30 11.53
CA ILE A 117 0.07 4.61 12.79
C ILE A 117 0.54 3.18 12.52
N ALA A 118 -0.18 2.42 11.70
CA ALA A 118 0.18 1.05 11.34
C ALA A 118 1.60 1.00 10.74
N MET A 119 1.86 1.84 9.74
CA MET A 119 3.14 1.89 9.03
C MET A 119 4.29 2.43 9.89
N SER A 120 4.05 3.32 10.85
CA SER A 120 5.09 3.82 11.77
C SER A 120 5.71 2.73 12.66
N SER A 121 4.99 1.63 12.81
CA SER A 121 5.37 0.47 13.62
C SER A 121 5.85 -0.70 12.75
N GLN A 122 5.61 -0.66 11.44
CA GLN A 122 6.08 -1.66 10.48
C GLN A 122 7.58 -1.51 10.23
N LYS A 123 8.41 -2.41 10.77
CA LYS A 123 9.89 -2.36 10.64
C LYS A 123 10.40 -3.33 9.59
N SER A 124 9.74 -4.47 9.42
CA SER A 124 10.10 -5.45 8.40
C SER A 124 9.72 -4.98 6.99
N ILE A 125 10.40 -5.55 5.99
CA ILE A 125 10.12 -5.27 4.57
C ILE A 125 8.78 -5.90 4.19
N ILE A 126 7.86 -5.09 3.68
CA ILE A 126 6.61 -5.54 3.09
C ILE A 126 6.96 -6.25 1.78
N GLN A 127 6.60 -7.53 1.66
CA GLN A 127 6.90 -8.33 0.47
C GLN A 127 6.10 -7.85 -0.73
N GLN A 128 4.81 -7.55 -0.55
CA GLN A 128 3.96 -7.01 -1.59
C GLN A 128 3.07 -5.86 -1.07
N PHE A 129 3.08 -4.75 -1.80
CA PHE A 129 2.15 -3.65 -1.59
C PHE A 129 1.24 -3.49 -2.82
N THR A 130 -0.06 -3.59 -2.64
CA THR A 130 -1.05 -3.38 -3.71
C THR A 130 -1.79 -2.05 -3.51
N LEU A 131 -1.90 -1.25 -4.57
CA LEU A 131 -2.79 -0.09 -4.64
C LEU A 131 -3.80 -0.31 -5.77
N SER A 132 -5.06 -0.51 -5.41
CA SER A 132 -6.20 -0.56 -6.32
C SER A 132 -6.93 0.77 -6.30
N LEU A 133 -6.87 1.50 -7.41
CA LEU A 133 -7.64 2.72 -7.61
C LEU A 133 -8.79 2.46 -8.60
N PRO A 134 -9.93 3.14 -8.42
CA PRO A 134 -11.11 2.95 -9.24
C PRO A 134 -10.86 3.52 -10.63
N VAL A 135 -11.48 2.92 -11.65
CA VAL A 135 -11.39 3.40 -13.04
C VAL A 135 -12.31 4.61 -13.26
N ASP A 136 -13.25 4.90 -12.35
CA ASP A 136 -14.20 6.00 -12.52
C ASP A 136 -13.52 7.38 -12.42
N PHE A 137 -13.73 8.25 -13.42
CA PHE A 137 -13.17 9.60 -13.46
C PHE A 137 -13.70 10.49 -12.32
N TYR A 138 -14.93 10.27 -11.85
CA TYR A 138 -15.51 11.02 -10.72
C TYR A 138 -14.71 10.81 -9.42
N MET A 139 -13.96 9.72 -9.33
CA MET A 139 -13.15 9.37 -8.17
C MET A 139 -11.70 9.82 -8.25
N LYS A 140 -11.29 10.44 -9.37
CA LYS A 140 -9.92 10.93 -9.55
C LYS A 140 -9.51 11.95 -8.48
N SER A 141 -10.47 12.76 -8.01
CA SER A 141 -10.26 13.72 -6.92
C SER A 141 -9.97 13.02 -5.59
N SER A 142 -10.80 12.05 -5.18
CA SER A 142 -10.62 11.28 -3.95
C SER A 142 -9.30 10.49 -3.96
N ALA A 143 -8.97 9.83 -5.09
CA ALA A 143 -7.68 9.18 -5.25
C ALA A 143 -6.50 10.17 -5.13
N GLY A 144 -6.66 11.36 -5.73
CA GLY A 144 -5.68 12.42 -5.63
C GLY A 144 -5.49 12.95 -4.20
N ASP A 145 -6.57 13.07 -3.42
CA ASP A 145 -6.54 13.51 -2.03
C ASP A 145 -5.90 12.45 -1.11
N LEU A 146 -6.27 11.18 -1.29
CA LEU A 146 -5.65 10.03 -0.63
C LEU A 146 -4.12 10.05 -0.81
N LEU A 147 -3.64 10.11 -2.06
CA LEU A 147 -2.20 10.10 -2.34
C LEU A 147 -1.49 11.35 -1.82
N LYS A 148 -2.17 12.51 -1.82
CA LYS A 148 -1.61 13.74 -1.25
C LYS A 148 -1.39 13.60 0.26
N LYS A 149 -2.37 13.04 0.98
CA LYS A 149 -2.28 12.82 2.43
C LYS A 149 -1.25 11.75 2.78
N LEU A 150 -1.22 10.64 2.03
CA LEU A 150 -0.19 9.61 2.19
C LEU A 150 1.22 10.17 2.01
N LYS A 151 1.43 10.99 0.98
CA LYS A 151 2.72 11.66 0.74
C LYS A 151 3.11 12.62 1.87
N ALA A 152 2.17 13.37 2.42
CA ALA A 152 2.44 14.28 3.54
C ALA A 152 2.95 13.55 4.80
N GLY A 153 2.69 12.25 4.93
CA GLY A 153 3.18 11.42 6.04
C GLY A 153 4.67 11.07 5.99
N ASN A 154 5.38 11.32 4.88
CA ASN A 154 6.83 11.03 4.71
C ASN A 154 7.25 9.61 5.14
N LEU A 155 6.45 8.60 4.78
CA LEU A 155 6.56 7.25 5.34
C LEU A 155 7.81 6.45 4.87
N LEU A 156 8.29 6.66 3.63
CA LEU A 156 9.39 5.90 3.00
C LEU A 156 9.32 4.39 3.30
N LEU A 157 8.23 3.77 2.87
CA LEU A 157 7.94 2.36 3.17
C LEU A 157 8.95 1.43 2.49
N LYS A 158 9.48 0.46 3.25
CA LYS A 158 10.32 -0.61 2.72
C LYS A 158 9.43 -1.68 2.07
N VAL A 159 9.31 -1.62 0.76
CA VAL A 159 8.47 -2.53 -0.04
C VAL A 159 9.34 -3.23 -1.07
N ARG A 160 9.24 -4.55 -1.16
CA ARG A 160 9.97 -5.36 -2.16
C ARG A 160 9.27 -5.35 -3.52
N SER A 161 7.97 -5.62 -3.56
CA SER A 161 7.16 -5.65 -4.77
C SER A 161 5.96 -4.72 -4.65
N VAL A 162 5.72 -3.89 -5.66
CA VAL A 162 4.55 -3.01 -5.70
C VAL A 162 3.64 -3.39 -6.87
N VAL A 163 2.34 -3.44 -6.63
CA VAL A 163 1.30 -3.64 -7.64
C VAL A 163 0.39 -2.41 -7.68
N LEU A 164 0.38 -1.71 -8.81
CA LEU A 164 -0.38 -0.47 -9.00
C LEU A 164 -1.47 -0.70 -10.05
N LEU A 165 -2.72 -0.75 -9.62
CA LEU A 165 -3.87 -0.94 -10.49
C LEU A 165 -4.59 0.40 -10.63
N THR A 166 -4.21 1.18 -11.64
CA THR A 166 -4.79 2.50 -11.89
C THR A 166 -4.66 2.90 -13.35
N LYS A 167 -5.68 3.60 -13.87
CA LYS A 167 -5.64 4.19 -15.21
C LYS A 167 -4.87 5.52 -15.29
N TRP A 168 -4.42 6.05 -14.15
CA TRP A 168 -3.84 7.39 -14.09
C TRP A 168 -2.35 7.35 -13.76
N THR A 169 -1.52 7.58 -14.77
CA THR A 169 -0.06 7.67 -14.64
C THR A 169 0.39 8.64 -13.54
N SER A 170 -0.27 9.80 -13.43
CA SER A 170 0.03 10.78 -12.36
C SER A 170 -0.11 10.21 -10.94
N MET A 171 -0.93 9.18 -10.73
CA MET A 171 -1.11 8.53 -9.43
C MET A 171 0.01 7.54 -9.13
N ILE A 172 0.54 6.86 -10.15
CA ILE A 172 1.72 5.99 -10.04
C ILE A 172 2.91 6.78 -9.51
N VAL A 173 3.22 7.91 -10.14
CA VAL A 173 4.33 8.80 -9.73
C VAL A 173 4.19 9.23 -8.27
N ARG A 174 2.98 9.64 -7.87
CA ARG A 174 2.71 10.10 -6.50
C ARG A 174 2.82 8.98 -5.47
N PHE A 175 2.36 7.78 -5.82
CA PHE A 175 2.42 6.65 -4.90
C PHE A 175 3.85 6.13 -4.75
N LEU A 176 4.62 6.00 -5.83
CA LEU A 176 6.02 5.55 -5.71
C LEU A 176 6.82 6.42 -4.75
N GLN A 177 6.54 7.73 -4.69
CA GLN A 177 7.19 8.66 -3.77
C GLN A 177 6.97 8.37 -2.27
N ILE A 178 6.01 7.50 -1.90
CA ILE A 178 5.85 7.06 -0.50
C ILE A 178 6.70 5.83 -0.16
N LEU A 179 7.34 5.20 -1.14
CA LEU A 179 8.18 4.00 -0.99
C LEU A 179 9.65 4.39 -0.92
N ASP A 180 10.46 3.61 -0.20
CA ASP A 180 11.92 3.70 -0.27
C ASP A 180 12.42 3.01 -1.56
N PRO A 181 13.05 3.74 -2.49
CA PRO A 181 13.49 3.17 -3.77
C PRO A 181 14.61 2.14 -3.64
N ASN A 182 15.30 2.05 -2.49
CA ASN A 182 16.41 1.11 -2.30
C ASN A 182 15.94 -0.31 -1.98
N TYR A 183 14.68 -0.49 -1.60
CA TYR A 183 14.11 -1.79 -1.26
C TYR A 183 13.20 -2.36 -2.35
N LEU A 184 12.81 -1.52 -3.33
CA LEU A 184 11.87 -1.88 -4.38
C LEU A 184 12.58 -2.67 -5.48
N GLU A 185 12.22 -3.94 -5.61
CA GLU A 185 12.77 -4.86 -6.62
C GLU A 185 11.83 -5.02 -7.81
N THR A 186 10.51 -5.10 -7.57
CA THR A 186 9.52 -5.39 -8.63
C THR A 186 8.46 -4.30 -8.67
N ILE A 187 8.18 -3.81 -9.88
CA ILE A 187 7.07 -2.88 -10.17
C ILE A 187 6.09 -3.57 -11.11
N LYS A 188 4.84 -3.73 -10.66
CA LYS A 188 3.73 -4.21 -11.49
C LYS A 188 2.70 -3.12 -11.68
N ILE A 189 2.26 -2.90 -12.92
CA ILE A 189 1.26 -1.87 -13.23
C ILE A 189 0.15 -2.47 -14.11
N GLY A 190 -1.11 -2.22 -13.75
CA GLY A 190 -2.28 -2.68 -14.49
C GLY A 190 -3.38 -1.63 -14.59
N ARG A 191 -4.45 -1.94 -15.34
CA ARG A 191 -5.62 -1.09 -15.61
C ARG A 191 -5.34 0.24 -16.33
N ASN A 192 -4.14 0.43 -16.89
CA ASN A 192 -3.84 1.61 -17.70
C ASN A 192 -3.85 1.23 -19.17
N ASP A 193 -4.90 1.68 -19.86
CA ASP A 193 -5.18 1.25 -21.21
C ASP A 193 -4.14 1.77 -22.23
N TYR A 194 -3.62 2.99 -22.04
CA TYR A 194 -2.71 3.63 -22.99
C TYR A 194 -1.71 4.52 -22.25
N TRP A 195 -0.43 4.33 -22.53
CA TRP A 195 0.63 5.18 -22.01
C TRP A 195 1.16 6.10 -23.09
N THR A 196 1.15 7.41 -22.84
CA THR A 196 1.80 8.36 -23.74
C THR A 196 3.31 8.33 -23.56
N MET A 197 4.06 8.72 -24.60
CA MET A 197 5.52 8.86 -24.51
C MET A 197 5.97 9.75 -23.36
N LYS A 198 5.22 10.83 -23.12
CA LYS A 198 5.50 11.77 -22.03
C LYS A 198 5.40 11.08 -20.67
N GLU A 199 4.32 10.34 -20.45
CA GLU A 199 4.06 9.63 -19.20
C GLU A 199 5.13 8.57 -18.89
N ILE A 200 5.52 7.79 -19.90
CA ILE A 200 6.58 6.78 -19.77
C ILE A 200 7.90 7.47 -19.43
N THR A 201 8.25 8.51 -20.18
CA THR A 201 9.50 9.24 -19.98
C THR A 201 9.56 9.81 -18.56
N GLU A 202 8.48 10.41 -18.07
CA GLU A 202 8.40 10.93 -16.70
C GLU A 202 8.61 9.83 -15.64
N ILE A 203 7.98 8.67 -15.82
CA ILE A 203 8.10 7.56 -14.88
C ILE A 203 9.49 6.91 -14.91
N CYS A 204 10.09 6.72 -16.08
CA CYS A 204 11.44 6.18 -16.22
C CYS A 204 12.51 7.06 -15.57
N GLN A 205 12.22 8.36 -15.31
CA GLN A 205 13.14 9.22 -14.58
C GLN A 205 13.13 9.02 -13.06
N LEU A 206 12.14 8.33 -12.51
CA LEU A 206 12.03 8.08 -11.07
C LEU A 206 13.14 7.13 -10.59
N GLU A 207 13.74 7.45 -9.46
CA GLU A 207 14.72 6.57 -8.79
C GLU A 207 14.16 5.17 -8.54
N HIS A 208 12.88 5.06 -8.19
CA HIS A 208 12.17 3.79 -8.04
C HIS A 208 12.23 2.93 -9.30
N PHE A 209 12.02 3.53 -10.47
CA PHE A 209 12.07 2.83 -11.75
C PHE A 209 13.50 2.47 -12.16
N LYS A 210 14.46 3.36 -11.89
CA LYS A 210 15.87 3.15 -12.22
C LYS A 210 16.53 2.05 -11.37
N LYS A 211 16.06 1.85 -10.13
CA LYS A 211 16.62 0.87 -9.19
C LYS A 211 15.90 -0.47 -9.16
N ALA A 212 14.62 -0.51 -9.57
CA ALA A 212 13.88 -1.75 -9.65
C ALA A 212 14.51 -2.70 -10.67
N LYS A 213 14.48 -3.99 -10.35
CA LYS A 213 15.02 -5.09 -11.15
C LYS A 213 14.00 -5.61 -12.15
N GLU A 214 12.73 -5.58 -11.78
CA GLU A 214 11.66 -6.15 -12.59
C GLU A 214 10.54 -5.14 -12.86
N LEU A 215 10.06 -5.12 -14.10
CA LEU A 215 8.90 -4.35 -14.52
C LEU A 215 7.90 -5.25 -15.24
N GLU A 216 6.66 -5.24 -14.76
CA GLU A 216 5.55 -5.97 -15.37
C GLU A 216 4.36 -5.06 -15.61
N ILE A 217 3.98 -4.85 -16.87
CA ILE A 217 2.80 -4.08 -17.24
C ILE A 217 1.69 -5.07 -17.63
N LEU A 218 0.81 -5.37 -16.68
CA LEU A 218 -0.10 -6.52 -16.68
C LEU A 218 -1.26 -6.42 -17.69
N GLN A 219 -1.66 -5.21 -18.07
CA GLN A 219 -2.87 -4.96 -18.85
C GLN A 219 -2.80 -3.64 -19.65
N SER A 220 -1.59 -3.20 -20.06
CA SER A 220 -1.52 -2.07 -21.00
C SER A 220 -1.94 -2.56 -22.36
N PHE A 221 -2.82 -1.83 -23.05
CA PHE A 221 -3.07 -2.18 -24.43
C PHE A 221 -1.79 -1.90 -25.23
N PHE A 222 -1.15 -0.72 -25.12
CA PHE A 222 -0.02 -0.41 -26.00
C PHE A 222 1.01 0.57 -25.42
N LEU A 223 2.30 0.17 -25.39
CA LEU A 223 3.42 1.10 -25.26
C LEU A 223 3.80 1.68 -26.62
N ASN A 224 4.02 2.99 -26.66
CA ASN A 224 4.54 3.69 -27.85
C ASN A 224 5.93 4.29 -27.55
N CYS A 225 6.84 3.51 -26.98
CA CYS A 225 8.17 3.98 -26.56
C CYS A 225 9.31 3.02 -26.95
N PRO A 226 10.54 3.55 -27.10
CA PRO A 226 11.72 2.72 -27.34
C PRO A 226 11.95 1.72 -26.19
N VAL A 227 12.24 0.47 -26.53
CA VAL A 227 12.46 -0.62 -25.56
C VAL A 227 13.73 -0.42 -24.73
N GLU A 228 14.66 0.36 -25.25
CA GLU A 228 15.93 0.76 -24.64
C GLU A 228 15.72 1.48 -23.30
N ASN A 229 14.58 2.15 -23.12
CA ASN A 229 14.19 2.77 -21.84
C ASN A 229 14.00 1.77 -20.70
N PHE A 230 13.91 0.48 -21.03
CA PHE A 230 13.69 -0.62 -20.09
C PHE A 230 14.88 -1.60 -20.05
N SER A 231 15.99 -1.25 -20.70
CA SER A 231 17.17 -2.11 -20.84
C SER A 231 17.86 -2.48 -19.54
N HIS A 232 17.67 -1.70 -18.47
CA HIS A 232 18.27 -1.95 -17.17
C HIS A 232 17.51 -2.97 -16.32
N PHE A 233 16.27 -3.32 -16.69
CA PHE A 233 15.50 -4.32 -15.96
C PHE A 233 16.02 -5.73 -16.26
N GLU A 234 16.25 -6.50 -15.20
CA GLU A 234 16.61 -7.93 -15.27
C GLU A 234 15.45 -8.77 -15.84
N LYS A 235 14.21 -8.35 -15.57
CA LYS A 235 12.99 -8.99 -16.10
C LYS A 235 11.99 -7.93 -16.55
N LEU A 236 11.53 -8.06 -17.79
CA LEU A 236 10.61 -7.12 -18.41
C LEU A 236 9.43 -7.86 -19.05
N THR A 237 8.22 -7.47 -18.67
CA THR A 237 6.97 -7.90 -19.32
C THR A 237 6.20 -6.66 -19.77
N VAL A 238 6.10 -6.46 -21.08
CA VAL A 238 5.41 -5.31 -21.70
C VAL A 238 4.67 -5.71 -22.96
N TRP A 239 3.71 -4.89 -23.39
CA TRP A 239 2.87 -5.15 -24.56
C TRP A 239 2.96 -4.00 -25.57
N TYR A 240 3.21 -4.33 -26.84
CA TYR A 240 3.29 -3.41 -27.97
C TYR A 240 2.15 -3.66 -28.96
N MET A 241 1.60 -2.59 -29.55
CA MET A 241 0.54 -2.71 -30.59
C MET A 241 1.07 -3.31 -31.87
N ILE A 242 2.23 -2.80 -32.28
CA ILE A 242 2.89 -3.14 -33.53
C ILE A 242 4.33 -3.35 -33.17
N VAL A 243 4.81 -4.58 -33.38
CA VAL A 243 6.22 -4.90 -33.27
C VAL A 243 6.84 -4.67 -34.66
N THR A 244 7.60 -3.59 -34.80
CA THR A 244 8.36 -3.32 -36.03
C THR A 244 9.67 -4.08 -36.05
N ALA A 245 10.26 -4.24 -37.24
CA ALA A 245 11.60 -4.83 -37.37
C ALA A 245 12.66 -4.07 -36.57
N ASP A 246 12.49 -2.76 -36.37
CA ASP A 246 13.41 -1.94 -35.59
C ASP A 246 13.33 -2.26 -34.10
N ILE A 247 12.11 -2.42 -33.55
CA ILE A 247 11.93 -2.84 -32.14
C ILE A 247 12.58 -4.21 -31.90
N LEU A 248 12.43 -5.16 -32.84
CA LEU A 248 13.07 -6.48 -32.74
C LEU A 248 14.60 -6.39 -32.79
N ARG A 249 15.16 -5.51 -33.63
CA ARG A 249 16.62 -5.28 -33.68
C ARG A 249 17.13 -4.69 -32.38
N SER A 250 16.43 -3.72 -31.82
CA SER A 250 16.74 -3.13 -30.52
C SER A 250 16.67 -4.17 -29.40
N LEU A 251 15.60 -4.99 -29.37
CA LEU A 251 15.47 -6.09 -28.40
C LEU A 251 16.65 -7.06 -28.49
N LYS A 252 17.07 -7.45 -29.68
CA LYS A 252 18.22 -8.35 -29.86
C LYS A 252 19.55 -7.73 -29.38
N GLN A 253 19.70 -6.41 -29.45
CA GLN A 253 20.89 -5.73 -28.95
C GLN A 253 20.90 -5.62 -27.43
N VAL A 254 19.73 -5.39 -26.83
CA VAL A 254 19.57 -5.18 -25.39
C VAL A 254 19.44 -6.50 -24.62
N CYS A 255 18.88 -7.52 -25.25
CA CYS A 255 18.65 -8.86 -24.70
C CYS A 255 19.23 -9.90 -25.68
N PRO A 256 20.56 -10.11 -25.69
CA PRO A 256 21.22 -11.00 -26.67
C PRO A 256 20.79 -12.47 -26.58
N ASP A 257 20.14 -12.86 -25.47
CA ASP A 257 19.65 -14.22 -25.21
C ASP A 257 18.16 -14.45 -25.60
N VAL A 258 17.51 -13.49 -26.26
CA VAL A 258 16.10 -13.55 -26.74
C VAL A 258 16.01 -13.93 -28.22
#